data_AF-A0A661JUC9-F1
#
_entry.id   AF-A0A661JUC9-F1
#
_cell.length_a   1.000
_cell.length_b   1.000
_cell.length_c   1.000
_cell.angle_alpha   90.00
_cell.angle_beta   90.00
_cell.angle_gamma   90.00
#
_symmetry.space_group_name_H-M   'P 1'
#
loop_
_entity.id
_entity.type
_entity.pdbx_description
1 polymer ?
#
loop_
_entity_poly.entity_id
_entity_poly.type
_entity_poly.pdbx_seq_one_letter_code
_entity_poly.pdbx_strand_id
1 'polypeptide(L)'
;MDRNNLIKWLKEPKKMGNKYSLWAVYFSTACGVIEVPPVLTSRWDAERFGVIPVATPRQANLFLITGYVTTKTLKAIIRTYEQMAEPKYTIGFGSCPINGGMYWDSYNTIKHLDKFIPVDGWIAGCMPRPEAIFIGVTKLWGMIDKGLATGYIRYREHYDYYRGNQERLFGSMEWPPLYSLKEGTHDE
;
A
#
# COMPACT_ATOMS: atom_id res chain seq x y z
N MET A 1 -5.97 7.66 -38.82
CA MET A 1 -5.59 7.36 -37.42
C MET A 1 -4.58 6.24 -37.43
N ASP A 2 -3.33 6.50 -37.04
CA ASP A 2 -2.28 5.47 -36.97
C ASP A 2 -2.63 4.39 -35.95
N ARG A 3 -2.59 3.13 -36.36
CA ARG A 3 -2.83 1.95 -35.49
C ARG A 3 -1.92 1.92 -34.26
N ASN A 4 -0.70 2.46 -34.39
CA ASN A 4 0.27 2.54 -33.29
C ASN A 4 -0.13 3.58 -32.23
N ASN A 5 -0.84 4.64 -32.63
CA ASN A 5 -1.32 5.69 -31.71
C ASN A 5 -2.63 5.29 -31.01
N LEU A 6 -3.39 4.36 -31.58
CA LEU A 6 -4.62 3.81 -30.98
C LEU A 6 -4.37 3.16 -29.61
N ILE A 7 -3.28 2.39 -29.48
CA ILE A 7 -2.91 1.74 -28.20
C ILE A 7 -2.55 2.78 -27.15
N LYS A 8 -1.89 3.87 -27.56
CA LYS A 8 -1.53 4.97 -26.65
C LYS A 8 -2.78 5.69 -26.16
N TRP A 9 -3.68 6.05 -27.08
CA TRP A 9 -4.98 6.65 -26.80
C TRP A 9 -5.89 5.79 -25.93
N LEU A 10 -5.80 4.45 -26.01
CA LEU A 10 -6.57 3.53 -25.16
C LEU A 10 -5.94 3.31 -23.78
N LYS A 11 -4.62 3.44 -23.64
CA LYS A 11 -3.91 3.31 -22.35
C LYS A 11 -4.01 4.58 -21.50
N GLU A 12 -4.04 5.74 -22.13
CA GLU A 12 -4.20 7.05 -21.48
C GLU A 12 -5.45 7.15 -20.57
N PRO A 13 -6.67 6.75 -20.99
CA PRO A 13 -7.86 6.84 -20.14
C PRO A 13 -7.82 5.89 -18.94
N LYS A 14 -7.24 4.69 -19.08
CA LYS A 14 -7.08 3.75 -17.96
C LYS A 14 -6.14 4.33 -16.88
N LYS A 15 -5.01 4.90 -17.30
CA LYS A 15 -4.06 5.56 -16.39
C LYS A 15 -4.70 6.77 -15.71
N MET A 16 -5.42 7.58 -16.48
CA MET A 16 -6.16 8.73 -15.98
C MET A 16 -7.17 8.34 -14.90
N GLY A 17 -7.99 7.31 -15.14
CA GLY A 17 -8.94 6.79 -14.16
C GLY A 17 -8.23 6.36 -12.87
N ASN A 18 -7.20 5.52 -12.98
CA ASN A 18 -6.49 5.02 -11.80
C ASN A 18 -5.76 6.10 -10.98
N LYS A 19 -5.36 7.20 -11.63
CA LYS A 19 -4.64 8.31 -11.00
C LYS A 19 -5.58 9.25 -10.25
N TYR A 20 -6.68 9.66 -10.89
CA TYR A 20 -7.56 10.71 -10.36
C TYR A 20 -8.73 10.18 -9.52
N SER A 21 -8.92 8.85 -9.42
CA SER A 21 -9.90 8.26 -8.51
C SER A 21 -9.21 7.28 -7.55
N LEU A 22 -8.60 7.81 -6.50
CA LEU A 22 -7.94 7.02 -5.45
C LEU A 22 -8.90 6.82 -4.28
N TRP A 23 -9.41 5.61 -4.14
CA TRP A 23 -10.29 5.22 -3.04
C TRP A 23 -9.41 4.59 -1.97
N ALA A 24 -9.23 5.33 -0.89
CA ALA A 24 -8.23 5.06 0.13
C ALA A 24 -8.86 4.32 1.32
N VAL A 25 -8.30 3.14 1.62
CA VAL A 25 -8.47 2.51 2.94
C VAL A 25 -7.32 2.96 3.81
N TYR A 26 -7.69 3.69 4.86
CA TYR A 26 -6.79 4.12 5.91
C TYR A 26 -6.74 3.04 6.98
N PHE A 27 -5.65 2.26 6.97
CA PHE A 27 -5.44 1.27 8.01
C PHE A 27 -4.80 1.95 9.22
N SER A 28 -5.66 2.31 10.18
CA SER A 28 -5.34 3.05 11.39
C SER A 28 -4.71 2.15 12.44
N THR A 29 -3.38 2.02 12.47
CA THR A 29 -2.69 1.15 13.44
C THR A 29 -2.17 1.87 14.68
N ALA A 30 -1.87 3.16 14.59
CA ALA A 30 -1.05 3.83 15.59
C ALA A 30 -1.26 5.36 15.61
N CYS A 31 -0.32 6.07 16.25
CA CYS A 31 -0.27 7.52 16.29
C CYS A 31 -0.48 8.16 14.91
N GLY A 32 0.07 7.52 13.86
CA GLY A 32 0.00 7.87 12.43
C GLY A 32 -1.35 8.33 11.89
N VAL A 33 -2.46 7.88 12.48
CA VAL A 33 -3.79 8.20 11.96
C VAL A 33 -4.22 9.65 12.22
N ILE A 34 -3.79 10.31 13.31
CA ILE A 34 -4.33 11.62 13.70
C ILE A 34 -4.09 12.76 12.68
N GLU A 35 -3.09 12.63 11.80
CA GLU A 35 -2.83 13.60 10.71
C GLU A 35 -3.68 13.30 9.46
N VAL A 36 -4.37 12.17 9.38
CA VAL A 36 -5.22 11.80 8.24
C VAL A 36 -6.59 12.51 8.25
N PRO A 37 -7.36 12.58 9.37
CA PRO A 37 -8.61 13.34 9.39
C PRO A 37 -8.45 14.82 8.99
N PRO A 38 -7.41 15.55 9.44
CA PRO A 38 -7.15 16.91 8.96
C PRO A 38 -6.99 17.04 7.44
N VAL A 39 -6.43 16.01 6.78
CA VAL A 39 -6.25 15.96 5.32
C VAL A 39 -7.58 15.80 4.58
N LEU A 40 -8.54 15.10 5.20
CA LEU A 40 -9.87 14.86 4.65
C LEU A 40 -10.86 15.99 4.95
N THR A 41 -10.56 16.85 5.92
CA THR A 41 -11.45 17.93 6.34
C THR A 41 -11.14 19.24 5.61
N SER A 42 -11.96 20.26 5.88
CA SER A 42 -12.00 21.54 5.17
C SER A 42 -10.68 22.30 5.05
N ARG A 43 -9.72 22.07 5.97
CA ARG A 43 -8.44 22.78 5.95
C ARG A 43 -7.59 22.42 4.73
N TRP A 44 -7.60 21.14 4.34
CA TRP A 44 -6.68 20.59 3.34
C TRP A 44 -7.41 19.90 2.19
N ASP A 45 -8.59 19.30 2.44
CA ASP A 45 -9.51 18.76 1.44
C ASP A 45 -8.84 17.89 0.36
N ALA A 46 -8.55 16.63 0.70
CA ALA A 46 -8.00 15.66 -0.25
C ALA A 46 -9.04 15.12 -1.25
N GLU A 47 -10.34 15.31 -1.00
CA GLU A 47 -11.40 14.89 -1.94
C GLU A 47 -11.32 15.67 -3.25
N ARG A 48 -10.84 16.93 -3.22
CA ARG A 48 -10.53 17.72 -4.41
C ARG A 48 -9.59 17.03 -5.39
N PHE A 49 -8.68 16.21 -4.88
CA PHE A 49 -7.71 15.47 -5.68
C PHE A 49 -8.21 14.05 -6.01
N GLY A 50 -9.49 13.75 -5.73
CA GLY A 50 -10.08 12.45 -5.96
C GLY A 50 -9.60 11.37 -5.01
N VAL A 51 -9.08 11.75 -3.84
CA VAL A 51 -8.75 10.84 -2.75
C VAL A 51 -9.93 10.74 -1.80
N ILE A 52 -10.65 9.62 -1.83
CA ILE A 52 -11.88 9.44 -1.06
C ILE A 52 -11.67 8.35 0.00
N PRO A 53 -12.02 8.58 1.28
CA PRO A 53 -11.99 7.55 2.30
C PRO A 53 -13.06 6.50 2.03
N VAL A 54 -12.67 5.22 1.99
CA VAL A 54 -13.61 4.10 1.94
C VAL A 54 -13.32 3.11 3.07
N ALA A 55 -14.37 2.57 3.68
CA ALA A 55 -14.25 1.65 4.79
C ALA A 55 -13.97 0.20 4.35
N THR A 56 -14.32 -0.15 3.10
CA THR A 56 -14.20 -1.53 2.62
C THR A 56 -12.99 -1.71 1.70
N PRO A 57 -12.15 -2.73 1.91
CA PRO A 57 -10.98 -2.99 1.06
C PRO A 57 -11.35 -3.38 -0.37
N ARG A 58 -12.50 -4.01 -0.57
CA ARG A 58 -12.93 -4.46 -1.91
C ARG A 58 -13.24 -3.31 -2.87
N GLN A 59 -13.62 -2.15 -2.33
CA GLN A 59 -13.90 -0.94 -3.11
C GLN A 59 -12.68 -0.03 -3.22
N ALA A 60 -11.59 -0.34 -2.53
CA ALA A 60 -10.42 0.52 -2.42
C ALA A 60 -9.32 0.12 -3.41
N ASN A 61 -8.59 1.11 -3.91
CA ASN A 61 -7.40 0.93 -4.73
C ASN A 61 -6.14 1.56 -4.12
N LEU A 62 -6.27 2.38 -3.08
CA LEU A 62 -5.15 2.92 -2.31
C LEU A 62 -5.20 2.35 -0.89
N PHE A 63 -4.09 1.79 -0.43
CA PHE A 63 -3.93 1.27 0.91
C PHE A 63 -2.88 2.08 1.66
N LEU A 64 -3.32 2.88 2.64
CA LEU A 64 -2.45 3.69 3.47
C LEU A 64 -2.25 3.02 4.83
N ILE A 65 -1.02 2.64 5.13
CA ILE A 65 -0.67 1.99 6.41
C ILE A 65 -0.11 3.04 7.35
N THR A 66 -0.93 3.46 8.31
CA THR A 66 -0.71 4.69 9.10
C THR A 66 -0.09 4.41 10.48
N GLY A 67 1.23 4.27 10.48
CA GLY A 67 2.06 4.17 11.67
C GLY A 67 2.65 2.78 11.90
N TYR A 68 3.01 2.44 13.15
CA TYR A 68 3.72 1.19 13.43
C TYR A 68 2.82 -0.02 13.22
N VAL A 69 3.46 -1.14 12.86
CA VAL A 69 2.78 -2.41 12.62
C VAL A 69 3.28 -3.42 13.65
N THR A 70 2.36 -3.92 14.46
CA THR A 70 2.64 -5.04 15.38
C THR A 70 2.52 -6.38 14.67
N THR A 71 3.15 -7.42 15.22
CA THR A 71 3.01 -8.81 14.72
C THR A 71 1.53 -9.21 14.58
N LYS A 72 0.69 -8.91 15.58
CA LYS A 72 -0.75 -9.21 15.55
C LYS A 72 -1.48 -8.44 14.45
N THR A 73 -1.23 -7.13 14.33
CA THR A 73 -1.90 -6.30 13.32
C THR A 73 -1.46 -6.64 11.90
N LEU A 74 -0.23 -7.12 11.71
CA LEU A 74 0.28 -7.49 10.39
C LEU A 74 -0.60 -8.55 9.72
N LYS A 75 -1.13 -9.54 10.46
CA LYS A 75 -2.09 -10.51 9.92
C LYS A 75 -3.31 -9.82 9.30
N ALA A 76 -3.87 -8.83 10.00
CA ALA A 76 -5.03 -8.09 9.50
C ALA A 76 -4.67 -7.27 8.26
N ILE A 77 -3.51 -6.60 8.26
CA ILE A 77 -3.03 -5.82 7.10
C ILE A 77 -2.88 -6.70 5.87
N ILE A 78 -2.27 -7.89 5.99
CA ILE A 78 -2.10 -8.82 4.87
C ILE A 78 -3.47 -9.26 4.34
N ARG A 79 -4.37 -9.65 5.23
CA ARG A 79 -5.72 -10.07 4.84
C ARG A 79 -6.50 -8.95 4.16
N THR A 80 -6.38 -7.71 4.64
CA THR A 80 -6.99 -6.54 4.01
C THR A 80 -6.40 -6.32 2.62
N TYR A 81 -5.08 -6.38 2.47
CA TYR A 81 -4.40 -6.21 1.18
C TYR A 81 -4.79 -7.29 0.15
N GLU A 82 -4.90 -8.55 0.58
CA GLU A 82 -5.30 -9.66 -0.29
C GLU A 82 -6.76 -9.57 -0.75
N GLN A 83 -7.63 -8.94 0.03
CA GLN A 83 -9.02 -8.70 -0.33
C GLN A 83 -9.23 -7.52 -1.30
N MET A 84 -8.21 -6.69 -1.53
CA MET A 84 -8.27 -5.57 -2.48
C MET A 84 -8.12 -6.04 -3.92
N ALA A 85 -8.92 -5.46 -4.82
CA ALA A 85 -8.86 -5.71 -6.26
C ALA A 85 -7.62 -5.06 -6.90
N GLU A 86 -7.13 -5.64 -8.01
CA GLU A 86 -6.08 -5.05 -8.82
C GLU A 86 -6.68 -4.06 -9.83
N PRO A 87 -6.12 -2.85 -10.03
CA PRO A 87 -4.86 -2.32 -9.50
C PRO A 87 -4.98 -1.75 -8.08
N LYS A 88 -4.02 -2.07 -7.21
CA LYS A 88 -3.93 -1.57 -5.84
C LYS A 88 -2.54 -1.02 -5.55
N TYR A 89 -2.51 0.10 -4.83
CA TYR A 89 -1.29 0.83 -4.49
C TYR A 89 -1.13 0.90 -2.98
N THR A 90 0.08 0.65 -2.50
CA THR A 90 0.40 0.63 -1.07
C THR A 90 1.35 1.75 -0.73
N ILE A 91 0.95 2.59 0.23
CA ILE A 91 1.82 3.64 0.77
C ILE A 91 2.03 3.38 2.26
N GLY A 92 3.31 3.32 2.65
CA GLY A 92 3.71 3.33 4.06
C GLY A 92 3.78 4.77 4.57
N PHE A 93 3.09 5.03 5.67
CA PHE A 93 2.99 6.36 6.26
C PHE A 93 3.79 6.44 7.56
N GLY A 94 4.73 7.39 7.57
CA GLY A 94 5.65 7.64 8.67
C GLY A 94 6.90 6.76 8.64
N SER A 95 7.76 6.93 9.64
CA SER A 95 9.02 6.19 9.76
C SER A 95 8.85 4.73 10.20
N CYS A 96 7.79 4.41 10.96
CA CYS A 96 7.64 3.09 11.55
C CYS A 96 7.50 1.95 10.52
N PRO A 97 6.73 2.09 9.42
CA PRO A 97 6.68 1.07 8.37
C PRO A 97 8.01 0.82 7.63
N ILE A 98 8.93 1.80 7.64
CA ILE A 98 10.17 1.77 6.86
C ILE A 98 11.25 0.95 7.57
N ASN A 99 11.50 1.26 8.84
CA ASN A 99 12.59 0.67 9.64
C ASN A 99 12.21 0.38 11.11
N GLY A 100 10.93 0.46 11.46
CA GLY A 100 10.44 0.37 12.84
C GLY A 100 10.42 1.72 13.58
N GLY A 101 11.04 2.77 13.02
CA GLY A 101 11.04 4.12 13.59
C GLY A 101 11.62 4.14 15.01
N MET A 102 10.93 4.84 15.92
CA MET A 102 11.33 4.86 17.34
C MET A 102 11.18 3.49 18.03
N TYR A 103 10.41 2.57 17.46
CA TYR A 103 10.15 1.23 18.01
C TYR A 103 11.06 0.15 17.43
N TRP A 104 12.20 0.53 16.86
CA TRP A 104 13.12 -0.40 16.20
C TRP A 104 13.64 -1.52 17.12
N ASP A 105 13.72 -1.28 18.43
CA ASP A 105 14.15 -2.25 19.45
C ASP A 105 12.98 -3.00 20.12
N SER A 106 11.75 -2.80 19.63
CA SER A 106 10.58 -3.49 20.16
C SER A 106 10.48 -4.90 19.61
N TYR A 107 10.26 -5.89 20.49
CA TYR A 107 10.01 -7.28 20.11
C TYR A 107 8.75 -7.47 19.25
N ASN A 108 7.76 -6.59 19.40
CA ASN A 108 6.45 -6.73 18.76
C ASN A 108 6.34 -5.94 17.46
N THR A 109 7.24 -5.01 17.19
CA THR A 109 7.12 -4.10 16.04
C THR A 109 7.84 -4.66 14.84
N ILE A 110 7.13 -4.71 13.71
CA ILE A 110 7.71 -5.07 12.42
C ILE A 110 8.58 -3.90 11.93
N LYS A 111 9.85 -4.19 11.67
CA LYS A 111 10.84 -3.18 11.27
C LYS A 111 10.77 -2.88 9.77
N HIS A 112 10.52 -3.90 8.96
CA HIS A 112 10.53 -3.81 7.50
C HIS A 112 9.22 -4.38 6.96
N LEU A 113 8.27 -3.50 6.63
CA LEU A 113 6.94 -3.90 6.14
C LEU A 113 7.00 -4.45 4.71
N ASP A 114 7.94 -3.96 3.91
CA ASP A 114 8.20 -4.36 2.53
C ASP A 114 8.56 -5.84 2.35
N LYS A 115 9.00 -6.53 3.42
CA LYS A 115 9.25 -7.97 3.40
C LYS A 115 7.97 -8.80 3.36
N PHE A 116 6.84 -8.25 3.80
CA PHE A 116 5.57 -8.96 3.96
C PHE A 116 4.52 -8.59 2.92
N ILE A 117 4.49 -7.32 2.51
CA ILE A 117 3.54 -6.76 1.52
C ILE A 117 4.34 -5.81 0.63
N PRO A 118 4.08 -5.74 -0.69
CA PRO A 118 4.73 -4.75 -1.53
C PRO A 118 4.37 -3.35 -1.05
N VAL A 119 5.32 -2.42 -1.12
CA VAL A 119 5.08 -0.99 -0.88
C VAL A 119 5.52 -0.23 -2.11
N ASP A 120 4.64 0.62 -2.64
CA ASP A 120 4.91 1.45 -3.81
C ASP A 120 5.59 2.78 -3.43
N GLY A 121 5.26 3.34 -2.27
CA GLY A 121 5.84 4.60 -1.82
C GLY A 121 5.85 4.76 -0.31
N TRP A 122 6.72 5.67 0.14
CA TRP A 122 6.89 5.99 1.56
C TRP A 122 6.71 7.49 1.79
N ILE A 123 5.97 7.85 2.83
CA ILE A 123 5.85 9.24 3.31
C ILE A 123 6.65 9.34 4.60
N ALA A 124 7.80 10.02 4.56
CA ALA A 124 8.64 10.19 5.73
C ALA A 124 8.06 11.20 6.72
N GLY A 125 8.11 10.88 8.02
CA GLY A 125 7.69 11.75 9.12
C GLY A 125 7.35 10.97 10.40
N CYS A 126 7.25 11.67 11.52
CA CYS A 126 6.87 11.11 12.83
C CYS A 126 6.20 12.20 13.71
N MET A 127 5.07 12.79 13.32
CA MET A 127 4.20 12.41 12.20
C MET A 127 4.45 13.25 10.95
N PRO A 128 4.24 12.72 9.72
CA PRO A 128 4.35 13.56 8.53
C PRO A 128 3.22 14.59 8.53
N ARG A 129 3.57 15.85 8.26
CA ARG A 129 2.59 16.92 8.16
C ARG A 129 1.62 16.69 6.98
N PRO A 130 0.40 17.25 7.01
CA PRO A 130 -0.56 17.12 5.92
C PRO A 130 -0.01 17.45 4.54
N GLU A 131 0.86 18.47 4.42
CA GLU A 131 1.52 18.86 3.18
C GLU A 131 2.36 17.72 2.58
N ALA A 132 3.06 16.95 3.43
CA ALA A 132 3.88 15.83 3.00
C ALA A 132 3.02 14.69 2.41
N ILE A 133 1.76 14.57 2.85
CA ILE A 133 0.81 13.58 2.35
C ILE A 133 0.40 13.94 0.92
N PHE A 134 0.08 15.21 0.65
CA PHE A 134 -0.19 15.68 -0.72
C PHE A 134 1.01 15.50 -1.65
N ILE A 135 2.23 15.76 -1.16
CA ILE A 135 3.45 15.48 -1.92
C ILE A 135 3.59 13.98 -2.20
N GLY A 136 3.23 13.11 -1.24
CA GLY A 136 3.19 11.67 -1.43
C GLY A 136 2.21 11.24 -2.53
N VAL A 137 0.98 11.76 -2.49
CA VAL A 137 -0.08 11.45 -3.47
C VAL A 137 0.30 11.94 -4.87
N THR A 138 0.81 13.17 -5.00
CA THR A 138 1.26 13.72 -6.30
C THR A 138 2.44 12.94 -6.88
N LYS A 139 3.35 12.45 -6.04
CA LYS A 139 4.41 11.52 -6.48
C LYS A 139 3.84 10.18 -6.93
N LEU A 140 2.87 9.62 -6.20
CA LEU A 140 2.20 8.38 -6.60
C LEU A 140 1.55 8.55 -7.98
N TRP A 141 0.90 9.67 -8.26
CA TRP A 141 0.36 9.97 -9.59
C TRP A 141 1.42 9.93 -10.69
N GLY A 142 2.58 10.55 -10.44
CA GLY A 142 3.72 10.50 -11.36
C GLY A 142 4.23 9.07 -11.58
N MET A 143 4.18 8.22 -10.55
CA MET A 143 4.53 6.80 -10.67
C MET A 143 3.49 6.01 -11.48
N ILE A 144 2.20 6.27 -11.30
CA ILE A 144 1.12 5.65 -12.09
C ILE A 144 1.23 6.03 -13.56
N ASP A 145 1.47 7.31 -13.87
CA ASP A 145 1.64 7.80 -15.25
C ASP A 145 2.83 7.10 -15.93
N LYS A 146 3.95 6.95 -15.22
CA LYS A 146 5.14 6.24 -15.70
C LYS A 146 4.98 4.73 -15.72
N GLY A 147 3.98 4.17 -15.05
CA GLY A 147 3.79 2.72 -14.90
C GLY A 147 4.79 2.06 -13.94
N LEU A 148 5.32 2.82 -12.99
CA LEU A 148 6.28 2.36 -11.97
C LEU A 148 5.60 1.84 -10.69
N ALA A 149 4.33 2.20 -10.47
CA ALA A 149 3.52 1.71 -9.34
C ALA A 149 3.04 0.28 -9.61
N THR A 150 3.96 -0.69 -9.50
CA THR A 150 3.75 -2.10 -9.85
C THR A 150 3.75 -3.03 -8.64
N GLY A 151 3.51 -2.52 -7.42
CA GLY A 151 3.47 -3.30 -6.18
C GLY A 151 2.61 -4.56 -6.28
N TYR A 152 1.39 -4.45 -6.80
CA TYR A 152 0.49 -5.59 -6.98
C TYR A 152 1.02 -6.63 -7.98
N ILE A 153 1.73 -6.22 -9.03
CA ILE A 153 2.37 -7.12 -10.00
C ILE A 153 3.52 -7.85 -9.31
N ARG A 154 4.38 -7.13 -8.58
CA ARG A 154 5.49 -7.70 -7.81
C ARG A 154 4.99 -8.74 -6.79
N TYR A 155 3.88 -8.46 -6.12
CA TYR A 155 3.29 -9.41 -5.17
C TYR A 155 2.84 -10.71 -5.84
N ARG A 156 2.27 -10.61 -7.04
CA ARG A 156 1.82 -11.78 -7.80
C ARG A 156 2.99 -12.59 -8.37
N GLU A 157 4.02 -11.92 -8.88
CA GLU A 157 5.19 -12.58 -9.49
C GLU A 157 6.11 -13.24 -8.45
N HIS A 158 6.26 -12.59 -7.29
CA HIS A 158 7.11 -13.03 -6.18
C HIS A 158 6.29 -13.44 -4.95
N TYR A 159 5.10 -14.01 -5.16
CA TYR A 159 4.19 -14.37 -4.07
C TYR A 159 4.83 -15.35 -3.07
N ASP A 160 5.62 -16.31 -3.57
CA ASP A 160 6.33 -17.29 -2.73
C ASP A 160 7.27 -16.63 -1.71
N TYR A 161 7.96 -15.56 -2.09
CA TYR A 161 8.84 -14.80 -1.20
C TYR A 161 8.06 -14.12 -0.08
N TYR A 162 6.99 -13.41 -0.43
CA TYR A 162 6.16 -12.73 0.56
C TYR A 162 5.49 -13.73 1.49
N ARG A 163 4.92 -14.80 0.93
CA ARG A 163 4.24 -15.83 1.69
C ARG A 163 5.21 -16.58 2.61
N GLY A 164 6.39 -16.94 2.12
CA GLY A 164 7.44 -17.57 2.93
C GLY A 164 7.87 -16.69 4.11
N ASN A 165 8.01 -15.37 3.92
CA ASN A 165 8.28 -14.45 5.03
C ASN A 165 7.14 -14.37 6.04
N GLN A 166 5.89 -14.36 5.57
CA GLN A 166 4.70 -14.35 6.42
C GLN A 166 4.62 -15.64 7.26
N GLU A 167 4.87 -16.80 6.65
CA GLU A 167 4.86 -18.09 7.34
C GLU A 167 6.04 -18.25 8.30
N ARG A 168 7.25 -17.77 7.96
CA ARG A 168 8.37 -17.72 8.90
C ARG A 168 8.05 -16.92 10.18
N LEU A 169 7.25 -15.86 10.06
CA LEU A 169 6.83 -15.05 11.20
C LEU A 169 5.68 -15.67 12.00
N PHE A 170 4.68 -16.23 11.32
CA PHE A 170 3.44 -16.71 11.96
C PHE A 170 3.38 -18.24 12.18
N GLY A 171 4.36 -18.99 11.68
CA GLY A 171 4.32 -20.45 11.55
C GLY A 171 3.45 -20.87 10.37
N SER A 172 2.14 -20.97 10.59
CA SER A 172 1.16 -21.32 9.55
C SER A 172 0.11 -20.23 9.44
N MET A 173 -0.26 -19.86 8.22
CA MET A 173 -1.35 -18.91 8.02
C MET A 173 -2.72 -19.57 8.12
N GLU A 174 -3.69 -18.84 8.64
CA GLU A 174 -5.05 -19.34 8.91
C GLU A 174 -5.90 -19.48 7.63
N TRP A 175 -5.45 -18.91 6.50
CA TRP A 175 -6.19 -18.92 5.23
C TRP A 175 -5.29 -19.40 4.08
N PRO A 176 -5.91 -20.00 3.04
CA PRO A 176 -5.17 -20.53 1.91
C PRO A 176 -4.41 -19.41 1.15
N PRO A 177 -3.34 -19.77 0.44
CA PRO A 177 -2.62 -18.81 -0.39
C PRO A 177 -3.52 -18.22 -1.48
N LEU A 178 -3.35 -16.93 -1.78
CA LEU A 178 -4.11 -16.22 -2.81
C LEU A 178 -3.74 -16.66 -4.23
N TYR A 179 -2.46 -16.94 -4.47
CA TYR A 179 -1.94 -17.44 -5.75
C TYR A 179 -1.30 -18.83 -5.57
N SER A 180 -1.15 -19.58 -6.66
CA SER A 180 -0.45 -20.86 -6.66
C SER A 180 1.02 -20.66 -6.27
N LEU A 181 1.47 -21.41 -5.27
CA LEU A 181 2.88 -21.41 -4.87
C LEU A 181 3.71 -22.20 -5.89
N LYS A 182 4.90 -21.71 -6.23
CA LYS A 182 5.85 -22.49 -7.02
C LYS A 182 6.47 -23.55 -6.13
N GLU A 183 6.47 -24.80 -6.57
CA GLU A 183 7.12 -25.89 -5.83
C GLU A 183 8.64 -25.62 -5.75
N GLY A 184 9.17 -25.41 -4.53
CA GLY A 184 10.62 -25.50 -4.27
C GLY A 184 11.36 -24.28 -3.69
N THR A 185 10.71 -23.20 -3.26
CA THR A 185 11.42 -21.97 -2.78
C THR A 185 11.49 -21.80 -1.25
N HIS A 186 11.30 -22.86 -0.47
CA HIS A 186 11.27 -22.73 1.00
C HIS A 186 12.65 -22.73 1.70
N ASP A 187 13.72 -23.07 0.97
CA ASP A 187 15.03 -23.37 1.57
C ASP A 187 16.17 -22.44 1.08
N GLU A 188 16.04 -21.13 1.25
CA GLU A 188 17.18 -20.18 1.29
C GLU A 188 16.96 -19.07 2.33
#